data_AF-A0ABD3WEV0-F1
#
_entry.id   AF-A0ABD3WEV0-F1
#
_cell.length_a   1.000
_cell.length_b   1.000
_cell.length_c   1.000
_cell.angle_alpha   90.00
_cell.angle_beta   90.00
_cell.angle_gamma   90.00
#
_symmetry.space_group_name_H-M   'P 1'
#
loop_
_entity.id
_entity.type
_entity.pdbx_description
1 polymer ?
#
loop_
_entity_poly.entity_id
_entity_poly.type
_entity_poly.pdbx_seq_one_letter_code
_entity_poly.pdbx_strand_id
1 'polypeptide(L)'
;MTTLHDARRIATLHDARRITALLDARCITTLHDVRRINTLHDDRRMNTLHDARRIYTLHDARRMTTFHHARRINALHNTRRITTLHDARRITTLHDARRITTLDDARRITTLDDTRRIDTLHHARGLITLHDARRTNALHDARRISTLHDARHITGLHDPRRITTLHDARRITTLRDARGIITLHDARHVTTLLDASHRNTLHDARRITTLRDTRHNYIT
;
A
#
# COMPACT_ATOMS: atom_id res chain seq x y z
N MET A 1 -10.57 -25.21 16.82
CA MET A 1 -11.11 -23.91 16.40
C MET A 1 -10.80 -22.98 17.55
N THR A 2 -9.96 -21.97 17.35
CA THR A 2 -9.46 -21.17 18.48
C THR A 2 -10.15 -19.81 18.50
N THR A 3 -10.79 -19.49 19.63
CA THR A 3 -11.31 -18.18 20.00
C THR A 3 -10.65 -17.81 21.31
N LEU A 4 -9.92 -16.70 21.36
CA LEU A 4 -9.28 -16.20 22.57
C LEU A 4 -9.71 -14.76 22.81
N HIS A 5 -10.03 -14.46 24.07
CA HIS A 5 -10.45 -13.14 24.53
C HIS A 5 -9.48 -12.67 25.61
N ASP A 6 -9.29 -11.35 25.71
CA ASP A 6 -8.57 -10.68 26.81
C ASP A 6 -7.16 -11.24 27.08
N ALA A 7 -6.48 -11.66 26.01
CA ALA A 7 -5.16 -12.27 26.15
C ALA A 7 -4.11 -11.20 26.47
N ARG A 8 -3.66 -11.15 27.73
CA ARG A 8 -2.59 -10.22 28.14
C ARG A 8 -1.32 -10.41 27.31
N ARG A 9 -0.97 -11.65 26.97
CA ARG A 9 0.19 -11.98 26.12
C ARG A 9 0.02 -13.35 25.47
N ILE A 10 0.14 -13.39 24.14
CA ILE A 10 0.39 -14.60 23.36
C ILE A 10 1.87 -14.55 22.96
N ALA A 11 2.67 -15.43 23.52
CA ALA A 11 4.10 -15.50 23.19
C ALA A 11 4.26 -16.09 21.78
N THR A 12 3.85 -17.33 21.60
CA THR A 12 3.94 -18.03 20.32
C THR A 12 2.66 -18.85 20.10
N LEU A 13 2.20 -18.88 18.87
CA LEU A 13 1.21 -19.85 18.39
C LEU A 13 1.72 -20.41 17.07
N HIS A 14 1.87 -21.74 17.02
CA HIS A 14 2.34 -22.46 15.83
C HIS A 14 1.23 -23.33 15.25
N ASP A 15 1.32 -23.60 13.95
CA ASP A 15 0.56 -24.64 13.24
C ASP A 15 -0.96 -24.57 13.41
N ALA A 16 -1.49 -23.35 13.54
CA ALA A 16 -2.91 -23.15 13.71
C ALA A 16 -3.65 -23.34 12.39
N ARG A 17 -4.39 -24.46 12.27
CA ARG A 17 -5.26 -24.70 11.12
C ARG A 17 -6.32 -23.60 10.95
N ARG A 18 -6.87 -23.09 12.06
CA ARG A 18 -7.90 -22.04 12.04
C ARG A 18 -8.00 -21.31 13.38
N ILE A 19 -7.74 -20.01 13.33
CA ILE A 19 -8.09 -19.03 14.37
C ILE A 19 -9.38 -18.35 13.93
N THR A 20 -10.43 -18.47 14.73
CA THR A 20 -11.70 -17.79 14.46
C THR A 20 -11.64 -16.36 14.93
N ALA A 21 -11.16 -16.13 16.15
CA ALA A 21 -11.05 -14.80 16.72
C ALA A 21 -9.89 -14.74 17.72
N LEU A 22 -9.08 -13.69 17.66
CA LEU A 22 -8.34 -13.19 18.81
C LEU A 22 -8.85 -11.77 19.05
N LEU A 23 -9.43 -11.55 20.21
CA LEU A 23 -9.97 -10.25 20.60
C LEU A 23 -9.16 -9.72 21.80
N ASP A 24 -8.90 -8.41 21.78
CA ASP A 24 -8.33 -7.66 22.91
C ASP A 24 -6.95 -8.15 23.36
N ALA A 25 -6.13 -8.67 22.44
CA ALA A 25 -4.80 -9.11 22.81
C ALA A 25 -3.86 -7.90 23.01
N ARG A 26 -3.30 -7.76 24.22
CA ARG A 26 -2.36 -6.68 24.49
C ARG A 26 -1.03 -6.87 23.74
N CYS A 27 -0.61 -8.12 23.53
CA CYS A 27 0.62 -8.43 22.82
C CYS A 27 0.58 -9.85 22.22
N ILE A 28 0.79 -9.93 20.90
CA ILE A 28 1.08 -11.16 20.18
C ILE A 28 2.52 -11.06 19.68
N THR A 29 3.40 -11.92 20.17
CA THR A 29 4.82 -11.86 19.77
C THR A 29 4.99 -12.55 18.42
N THR A 30 4.59 -13.82 18.31
CA THR A 30 4.71 -14.56 17.04
C THR A 30 3.49 -15.43 16.77
N LEU A 31 2.96 -15.35 15.54
CA LEU A 31 2.08 -16.35 14.94
C LEU A 31 2.81 -16.99 13.75
N HIS A 32 2.90 -18.31 13.72
CA HIS A 32 3.60 -19.07 12.68
C HIS A 32 2.68 -20.11 12.05
N ASP A 33 2.78 -20.30 10.74
CA ASP A 33 2.07 -21.33 9.97
C ASP A 33 0.55 -21.36 10.21
N VAL A 34 -0.08 -20.19 10.12
CA VAL A 34 -1.53 -20.08 10.32
C VAL A 34 -2.26 -20.19 8.99
N ARG A 35 -2.98 -21.30 8.78
CA ARG A 35 -3.71 -21.50 7.52
C ARG A 35 -4.84 -20.48 7.34
N ARG A 36 -5.54 -20.12 8.41
CA ARG A 36 -6.67 -19.20 8.36
C ARG A 36 -6.86 -18.42 9.66
N ILE A 37 -6.93 -17.11 9.54
CA ILE A 37 -7.37 -16.18 10.58
C ILE A 37 -8.63 -15.48 10.07
N ASN A 38 -9.73 -15.62 10.79
CA ASN A 38 -10.97 -14.91 10.44
C ASN A 38 -10.92 -13.47 10.95
N THR A 39 -10.79 -13.28 12.26
CA THR A 39 -10.81 -11.94 12.86
C THR A 39 -9.67 -11.79 13.88
N LEU A 40 -8.98 -10.65 13.80
CA LEU A 40 -8.14 -10.10 14.86
C LEU A 40 -8.69 -8.71 15.19
N HIS A 41 -9.01 -8.45 16.45
CA HIS A 41 -9.67 -7.21 16.88
C HIS A 41 -9.01 -6.65 18.12
N ASP A 42 -8.82 -5.33 18.17
CA ASP A 42 -8.27 -4.61 19.32
C ASP A 42 -6.87 -5.06 19.78
N ASP A 43 -6.06 -5.55 18.84
CA ASP A 43 -4.70 -5.97 19.14
C ASP A 43 -3.76 -4.75 19.31
N ARG A 44 -3.25 -4.55 20.53
CA ARG A 44 -2.37 -3.40 20.81
C ARG A 44 -1.01 -3.54 20.13
N ARG A 45 -0.46 -4.76 20.04
CA ARG A 45 0.84 -5.04 19.41
C ARG A 45 0.87 -6.44 18.83
N MET A 46 1.20 -6.54 17.55
CA MET A 46 1.60 -7.76 16.88
C MET A 46 3.01 -7.58 16.35
N ASN A 47 3.97 -8.34 16.87
CA ASN A 47 5.35 -8.20 16.43
C ASN A 47 5.55 -8.92 15.11
N THR A 48 5.26 -10.22 15.07
CA THR A 48 5.59 -11.05 13.92
C THR A 48 4.44 -11.98 13.55
N LEU A 49 4.07 -11.97 12.28
CA LEU A 49 3.26 -13.01 11.68
C LEU A 49 4.03 -13.62 10.49
N HIS A 50 4.25 -14.93 10.54
CA HIS A 50 4.89 -15.71 9.49
C HIS A 50 3.88 -16.69 8.90
N ASP A 51 3.86 -16.75 7.57
CA ASP A 51 3.12 -17.74 6.79
C ASP A 51 1.64 -17.82 7.17
N ALA A 52 0.89 -16.80 6.74
CA ALA A 52 -0.57 -16.86 6.74
C ALA A 52 -1.14 -17.08 5.34
N ARG A 53 -1.88 -18.19 5.18
CA ARG A 53 -2.54 -18.46 3.89
C ARG A 53 -3.74 -17.53 3.67
N ARG A 54 -4.52 -17.22 4.70
CA ARG A 54 -5.67 -16.30 4.60
C ARG A 54 -5.90 -15.53 5.89
N ILE A 55 -5.97 -14.21 5.79
CA ILE A 55 -6.52 -13.32 6.81
C ILE A 55 -7.75 -12.64 6.24
N TYR A 56 -8.88 -12.77 6.91
CA TYR A 56 -10.11 -12.10 6.49
C TYR A 56 -10.11 -10.66 6.99
N THR A 57 -10.11 -10.45 8.31
CA THR A 57 -10.21 -9.11 8.88
C THR A 57 -9.21 -8.95 10.01
N LEU A 58 -8.51 -7.81 10.00
CA LEU A 58 -7.81 -7.30 11.16
C LEU A 58 -8.24 -5.84 11.38
N HIS A 59 -8.68 -5.55 12.60
CA HIS A 59 -9.32 -4.30 12.98
C HIS A 59 -8.63 -3.72 14.23
N ASP A 60 -8.53 -2.39 14.28
CA ASP A 60 -7.98 -1.62 15.42
C ASP A 60 -6.58 -2.03 15.91
N ALA A 61 -5.72 -2.47 14.98
CA ALA A 61 -4.33 -2.78 15.33
C ALA A 61 -3.51 -1.50 15.54
N ARG A 62 -3.03 -1.29 16.77
CA ARG A 62 -2.19 -0.12 17.08
C ARG A 62 -0.80 -0.21 16.47
N ARG A 63 -0.20 -1.41 16.42
CA ARG A 63 1.13 -1.64 15.84
C ARG A 63 1.24 -3.06 15.30
N MET A 64 1.58 -3.16 14.02
CA MET A 64 2.09 -4.37 13.39
C MET A 64 3.54 -4.11 12.97
N THR A 65 4.47 -4.91 13.49
CA THR A 65 5.89 -4.74 13.13
C THR A 65 6.17 -5.43 11.81
N THR A 66 5.98 -6.75 11.73
CA THR A 66 6.39 -7.50 10.54
C THR A 66 5.38 -8.57 10.17
N PHE A 67 5.02 -8.59 8.88
CA PHE A 67 4.21 -9.63 8.27
C PHE A 67 4.97 -10.24 7.10
N HIS A 68 5.21 -11.56 7.14
CA HIS A 68 5.84 -12.30 6.06
C HIS A 68 4.87 -13.29 5.41
N HIS A 69 4.97 -13.42 4.09
CA HIS A 69 4.37 -14.49 3.30
C HIS A 69 2.85 -14.62 3.47
N ALA A 70 2.12 -13.53 3.21
CA ALA A 70 0.66 -13.56 3.16
C ALA A 70 0.17 -14.01 1.78
N ARG A 71 -0.55 -15.13 1.67
CA ARG A 71 -1.20 -15.45 0.38
C ARG A 71 -2.40 -14.55 0.10
N ARG A 72 -3.18 -14.17 1.12
CA ARG A 72 -4.34 -13.30 0.95
C ARG A 72 -4.71 -12.59 2.24
N ILE A 73 -4.81 -11.26 2.16
CA ILE A 73 -5.40 -10.39 3.17
C ILE A 73 -6.63 -9.75 2.54
N ASN A 74 -7.81 -9.95 3.13
CA ASN A 74 -9.01 -9.30 2.60
C ASN A 74 -9.10 -7.85 3.10
N ALA A 75 -9.02 -7.64 4.42
CA ALA A 75 -9.23 -6.33 5.01
C ALA A 75 -8.28 -6.03 6.18
N LEU A 76 -7.69 -4.84 6.14
CA LEU A 76 -6.97 -4.20 7.24
C LEU A 76 -7.66 -2.85 7.50
N HIS A 77 -8.23 -2.66 8.70
CA HIS A 77 -8.92 -1.43 9.09
C HIS A 77 -8.24 -0.79 10.31
N ASN A 78 -8.29 0.54 10.38
CA ASN A 78 -7.89 1.34 11.55
C ASN A 78 -6.49 1.01 12.08
N THR A 79 -5.53 0.82 11.18
CA THR A 79 -4.19 0.43 11.58
C THR A 79 -3.31 1.66 11.81
N ARG A 80 -2.89 1.90 13.05
CA ARG A 80 -2.06 3.09 13.35
C ARG A 80 -0.65 2.99 12.79
N ARG A 81 -0.05 1.80 12.72
CA ARG A 81 1.29 1.62 12.17
C ARG A 81 1.52 0.19 11.66
N ILE A 82 1.93 0.10 10.40
CA ILE A 82 2.56 -1.08 9.80
C ILE A 82 4.02 -0.71 9.55
N THR A 83 4.96 -1.44 10.14
CA THR A 83 6.36 -1.22 9.81
C THR A 83 6.66 -1.92 8.50
N THR A 84 6.40 -3.22 8.41
CA THR A 84 6.82 -3.99 7.24
C THR A 84 5.80 -5.05 6.85
N LEU A 85 5.46 -5.10 5.55
CA LEU A 85 4.69 -6.16 4.93
C LEU A 85 5.48 -6.71 3.72
N HIS A 86 5.94 -7.96 3.82
CA HIS A 86 6.69 -8.65 2.75
C HIS A 86 5.88 -9.79 2.14
N ASP A 87 6.02 -9.98 0.82
CA ASP A 87 5.52 -11.14 0.07
C ASP A 87 4.00 -11.36 0.19
N ALA A 88 3.23 -10.30 0.02
CA ALA A 88 1.78 -10.39 -0.05
C ALA A 88 1.30 -10.70 -1.47
N ARG A 89 0.75 -11.89 -1.72
CA ARG A 89 0.18 -12.20 -3.06
C ARG A 89 -1.07 -11.37 -3.38
N ARG A 90 -1.90 -11.04 -2.38
CA ARG A 90 -3.09 -10.22 -2.58
C ARG A 90 -3.51 -9.52 -1.30
N ILE A 91 -3.68 -8.20 -1.38
CA ILE A 91 -4.36 -7.36 -0.40
C ILE A 91 -5.60 -6.80 -1.09
N THR A 92 -6.78 -7.02 -0.53
CA THR A 92 -8.01 -6.47 -1.15
C THR A 92 -8.22 -5.04 -0.67
N THR A 93 -8.29 -4.80 0.63
CA THR A 93 -8.51 -3.47 1.19
C THR A 93 -7.57 -3.21 2.35
N LEU A 94 -6.99 -2.02 2.37
CA LEU A 94 -6.38 -1.41 3.54
C LEU A 94 -6.98 -0.01 3.69
N HIS A 95 -7.61 0.24 4.82
CA HIS A 95 -8.39 1.45 5.11
C HIS A 95 -7.92 2.06 6.43
N ASP A 96 -7.89 3.40 6.51
CA ASP A 96 -7.49 4.15 7.72
C ASP A 96 -6.12 3.76 8.28
N ALA A 97 -5.09 3.81 7.43
CA ALA A 97 -3.72 3.61 7.89
C ALA A 97 -3.00 4.93 8.17
N ARG A 98 -2.57 5.13 9.42
CA ARG A 98 -1.80 6.34 9.76
C ARG A 98 -0.36 6.31 9.24
N ARG A 99 0.28 5.14 9.18
CA ARG A 99 1.63 4.98 8.63
C ARG A 99 1.90 3.55 8.17
N ILE A 100 2.38 3.41 6.93
CA ILE A 100 3.03 2.22 6.40
C ILE A 100 4.48 2.60 6.11
N THR A 101 5.44 1.87 6.69
CA THR A 101 6.86 2.17 6.43
C THR A 101 7.31 1.48 5.15
N THR A 102 7.16 0.16 5.07
CA THR A 102 7.54 -0.61 3.89
C THR A 102 6.46 -1.60 3.50
N LEU A 103 6.12 -1.61 2.23
CA LEU A 103 5.34 -2.67 1.60
C LEU A 103 6.11 -3.18 0.38
N ASP A 104 6.46 -4.46 0.40
CA ASP A 104 7.40 -5.05 -0.55
C ASP A 104 6.86 -6.36 -1.13
N ASP A 105 7.16 -6.61 -2.40
CA ASP A 105 6.74 -7.78 -3.17
C ASP A 105 5.23 -8.08 -3.16
N ALA A 106 4.41 -7.03 -3.21
CA ALA A 106 2.97 -7.19 -3.32
C ALA A 106 2.53 -7.47 -4.78
N ARG A 107 2.00 -8.66 -5.06
CA ARG A 107 1.52 -8.96 -6.43
C ARG A 107 0.25 -8.18 -6.80
N ARG A 108 -0.65 -7.94 -5.86
CA ARG A 108 -1.88 -7.17 -6.12
C ARG A 108 -2.39 -6.49 -4.86
N ILE A 109 -2.63 -5.20 -4.95
CA ILE A 109 -3.36 -4.40 -3.98
C ILE A 109 -4.57 -3.83 -4.71
N THR A 110 -5.78 -4.15 -4.26
CA THR A 110 -6.99 -3.62 -4.90
C THR A 110 -7.23 -2.18 -4.43
N THR A 111 -7.34 -1.94 -3.13
CA THR A 111 -7.63 -0.60 -2.60
C THR A 111 -6.72 -0.28 -1.41
N LEU A 112 -6.10 0.89 -1.47
CA LEU A 112 -5.52 1.60 -0.33
C LEU A 112 -6.32 2.88 -0.15
N ASP A 113 -6.95 3.07 1.00
CA ASP A 113 -7.80 4.21 1.29
C ASP A 113 -7.36 4.91 2.58
N ASP A 114 -7.60 6.21 2.67
CA ASP A 114 -7.33 7.06 3.83
C ASP A 114 -5.96 6.83 4.49
N THR A 115 -4.92 6.81 3.66
CA THR A 115 -3.56 6.55 4.14
C THR A 115 -2.78 7.85 4.34
N ARG A 116 -2.47 8.19 5.60
CA ARG A 116 -1.76 9.44 5.92
C ARG A 116 -0.30 9.44 5.46
N ARG A 117 0.39 8.29 5.48
CA ARG A 117 1.80 8.21 5.11
C ARG A 117 2.20 6.80 4.64
N ILE A 118 2.78 6.73 3.45
CA ILE A 118 3.51 5.57 2.94
C ILE A 118 4.96 6.03 2.75
N ASP A 119 5.91 5.43 3.46
CA ASP A 119 7.33 5.73 3.24
C ASP A 119 7.78 5.08 1.93
N THR A 120 7.66 3.76 1.81
CA THR A 120 8.15 3.05 0.63
C THR A 120 7.23 1.91 0.19
N LEU A 121 6.99 1.82 -1.12
CA LEU A 121 6.32 0.70 -1.78
C LEU A 121 7.19 0.16 -2.92
N HIS A 122 7.61 -1.10 -2.81
CA HIS A 122 8.49 -1.78 -3.77
C HIS A 122 7.77 -2.94 -4.48
N HIS A 123 8.14 -3.17 -5.75
CA HIS A 123 7.80 -4.35 -6.54
C HIS A 123 6.29 -4.68 -6.63
N ALA A 124 5.44 -3.65 -6.67
CA ALA A 124 4.01 -3.87 -6.82
C ALA A 124 3.62 -4.22 -8.26
N ARG A 125 3.17 -5.46 -8.52
CA ARG A 125 2.73 -5.83 -9.88
C ARG A 125 1.40 -5.17 -10.29
N GLY A 126 0.59 -4.77 -9.32
CA GLY A 126 -0.68 -4.10 -9.58
C GLY A 126 -1.25 -3.42 -8.35
N LEU A 127 -1.43 -2.12 -8.43
CA LEU A 127 -2.22 -1.31 -7.52
C LEU A 127 -3.45 -0.83 -8.31
N ILE A 128 -4.66 -1.21 -7.89
CA ILE A 128 -5.87 -0.80 -8.63
C ILE A 128 -6.21 0.64 -8.22
N THR A 129 -6.44 0.89 -6.94
CA THR A 129 -6.80 2.23 -6.45
C THR A 129 -5.99 2.60 -5.23
N LEU A 130 -5.46 3.83 -5.22
CA LEU A 130 -4.99 4.53 -4.03
C LEU A 130 -5.77 5.84 -3.92
N HIS A 131 -6.51 6.00 -2.83
CA HIS A 131 -7.37 7.14 -2.54
C HIS A 131 -6.89 7.83 -1.25
N ASP A 132 -7.01 9.16 -1.19
CA ASP A 132 -6.68 9.99 -0.03
C ASP A 132 -5.28 9.77 0.60
N ALA A 133 -4.26 9.67 -0.26
CA ALA A 133 -2.88 9.55 0.19
C ALA A 133 -2.27 10.93 0.52
N ARG A 134 -2.08 11.25 1.81
CA ARG A 134 -1.50 12.55 2.18
C ARG A 134 -0.01 12.67 1.80
N ARG A 135 0.78 11.61 2.00
CA ARG A 135 2.22 11.58 1.69
C ARG A 135 2.66 10.18 1.25
N THR A 136 3.27 10.11 0.08
CA THR A 136 3.97 8.92 -0.41
C THR A 136 5.41 9.33 -0.73
N ASN A 137 6.40 8.79 -0.01
CA ASN A 137 7.79 9.20 -0.29
C ASN A 137 8.30 8.50 -1.55
N ALA A 138 8.21 7.17 -1.62
CA ALA A 138 8.78 6.43 -2.73
C ALA A 138 7.87 5.28 -3.18
N LEU A 139 7.68 5.19 -4.49
CA LEU A 139 7.02 4.07 -5.15
C LEU A 139 7.91 3.59 -6.30
N HIS A 140 8.38 2.35 -6.20
CA HIS A 140 9.35 1.76 -7.12
C HIS A 140 8.77 0.53 -7.81
N ASP A 141 9.11 0.35 -9.10
CA ASP A 141 8.85 -0.86 -9.87
C ASP A 141 7.37 -1.28 -9.95
N ALA A 142 6.48 -0.29 -9.94
CA ALA A 142 5.06 -0.54 -10.06
C ALA A 142 4.70 -0.88 -11.52
N ARG A 143 4.30 -2.13 -11.79
CA ARG A 143 3.93 -2.51 -13.16
C ARG A 143 2.64 -1.84 -13.64
N ARG A 144 1.66 -1.68 -12.76
CA ARG A 144 0.36 -1.07 -13.10
C ARG A 144 -0.21 -0.35 -11.89
N ILE A 145 -0.55 0.92 -12.09
CA ILE A 145 -1.41 1.71 -11.20
C ILE A 145 -2.64 2.08 -12.02
N SER A 146 -3.84 1.66 -11.61
CA SER A 146 -5.05 2.08 -12.36
C SER A 146 -5.41 3.51 -11.98
N THR A 147 -5.66 3.79 -10.71
CA THR A 147 -6.11 5.11 -10.27
C THR A 147 -5.35 5.57 -9.02
N LEU A 148 -4.90 6.81 -9.06
CA LEU A 148 -4.41 7.55 -7.89
C LEU A 148 -5.24 8.83 -7.74
N HIS A 149 -5.96 8.96 -6.63
CA HIS A 149 -6.88 10.07 -6.34
C HIS A 149 -6.45 10.80 -5.06
N ASP A 150 -6.58 12.12 -5.02
CA ASP A 150 -6.31 12.97 -3.85
C ASP A 150 -4.92 12.81 -3.19
N ALA A 151 -3.89 12.61 -4.03
CA ALA A 151 -2.52 12.51 -3.55
C ALA A 151 -1.92 13.89 -3.26
N ARG A 152 -1.74 14.26 -1.98
CA ARG A 152 -1.22 15.61 -1.67
C ARG A 152 0.27 15.76 -1.97
N HIS A 153 1.09 14.75 -1.69
CA HIS A 153 2.54 14.80 -1.92
C HIS A 153 3.08 13.42 -2.31
N ILE A 154 3.71 13.34 -3.49
CA ILE A 154 4.49 12.19 -3.94
C ILE A 154 5.92 12.68 -4.14
N THR A 155 6.89 12.09 -3.43
CA THR A 155 8.29 12.53 -3.55
C THR A 155 8.96 11.86 -4.74
N GLY A 156 8.84 10.54 -4.88
CA GLY A 156 9.45 9.79 -5.97
C GLY A 156 8.53 8.70 -6.49
N LEU A 157 8.40 8.66 -7.81
CA LEU A 157 7.78 7.59 -8.56
C LEU A 157 8.77 7.10 -9.62
N HIS A 158 9.28 5.89 -9.43
CA HIS A 158 10.39 5.33 -10.20
C HIS A 158 9.96 4.05 -10.92
N ASP A 159 10.24 3.98 -12.21
CA ASP A 159 9.98 2.82 -13.08
C ASP A 159 8.50 2.36 -13.15
N PRO A 160 7.48 3.25 -13.11
CA PRO A 160 6.12 2.78 -13.32
C PRO A 160 5.93 2.39 -14.79
N ARG A 161 5.53 1.13 -15.05
CA ARG A 161 5.26 0.71 -16.44
C ARG A 161 3.98 1.32 -16.99
N ARG A 162 2.94 1.50 -16.16
CA ARG A 162 1.67 2.11 -16.57
C ARG A 162 0.93 2.75 -15.41
N ILE A 163 0.50 3.99 -15.59
CA ILE A 163 -0.46 4.69 -14.72
C ILE A 163 -1.66 5.06 -15.60
N THR A 164 -2.87 4.63 -15.24
CA THR A 164 -4.05 4.92 -16.08
C THR A 164 -4.57 6.32 -15.77
N THR A 165 -4.84 6.62 -14.51
CA THR A 165 -5.40 7.90 -14.10
C THR A 165 -4.71 8.41 -12.84
N LEU A 166 -4.35 9.69 -12.87
CA LEU A 166 -3.89 10.44 -11.71
C LEU A 166 -4.75 11.71 -11.60
N HIS A 167 -5.48 11.85 -10.50
CA HIS A 167 -6.44 12.92 -10.25
C HIS A 167 -6.07 13.65 -8.94
N ASP A 168 -6.20 14.97 -8.91
CA ASP A 168 -5.99 15.83 -7.73
C ASP A 168 -4.62 15.66 -7.04
N ALA A 169 -3.58 15.47 -7.84
CA ALA A 169 -2.22 15.41 -7.33
C ALA A 169 -1.66 16.82 -7.03
N ARG A 170 -1.56 17.22 -5.76
CA ARG A 170 -1.08 18.57 -5.41
C ARG A 170 0.41 18.76 -5.72
N ARG A 171 1.26 17.78 -5.44
CA ARG A 171 2.72 17.86 -5.70
C ARG A 171 3.32 16.50 -6.02
N ILE A 172 4.04 16.41 -7.14
CA ILE A 172 4.93 15.30 -7.50
C ILE A 172 6.34 15.87 -7.68
N THR A 173 7.30 15.41 -6.88
CA THR A 173 8.66 15.96 -6.95
C THR A 173 9.46 15.31 -8.08
N THR A 174 9.50 13.99 -8.13
CA THR A 174 10.24 13.24 -9.15
C THR A 174 9.37 12.14 -9.75
N LEU A 175 9.28 12.12 -11.07
CA LEU A 175 8.75 11.03 -11.86
C LEU A 175 9.82 10.59 -12.86
N ARG A 176 10.23 9.33 -12.81
CA ARG A 176 11.35 8.79 -13.58
C ARG A 176 10.99 7.46 -14.24
N ASP A 177 11.45 7.27 -15.48
CA ASP A 177 11.37 6.01 -16.23
C ASP A 177 9.93 5.49 -16.42
N ALA A 178 8.97 6.43 -16.55
CA ALA A 178 7.56 6.11 -16.70
C ALA A 178 7.22 5.73 -18.15
N ARG A 179 6.79 4.49 -18.40
CA ARG A 179 6.54 4.00 -19.78
C ARG A 179 5.13 4.31 -20.34
N GLY A 180 4.26 4.93 -19.54
CA GLY A 180 2.96 5.42 -20.00
C GLY A 180 2.07 5.93 -18.87
N ILE A 181 1.64 7.18 -18.97
CA ILE A 181 0.62 7.81 -18.11
C ILE A 181 -0.54 8.20 -19.01
N ILE A 182 -1.71 7.60 -18.84
CA ILE A 182 -2.80 7.79 -19.82
C ILE A 182 -3.52 9.13 -19.57
N THR A 183 -3.87 9.43 -18.32
CA THR A 183 -4.57 10.68 -17.97
C THR A 183 -4.03 11.29 -16.69
N LEU A 184 -3.72 12.58 -16.74
CA LEU A 184 -3.39 13.41 -15.57
C LEU A 184 -4.39 14.58 -15.50
N HIS A 185 -5.11 14.69 -14.39
CA HIS A 185 -6.12 15.72 -14.13
C HIS A 185 -5.77 16.47 -12.84
N ASP A 186 -5.91 17.81 -12.85
CA ASP A 186 -5.73 18.68 -11.66
C ASP A 186 -4.39 18.56 -10.92
N ALA A 187 -3.32 18.32 -11.67
CA ALA A 187 -1.97 18.28 -11.09
C ALA A 187 -1.38 19.69 -10.91
N ARG A 188 -1.23 20.15 -9.67
CA ARG A 188 -0.76 21.55 -9.43
C ARG A 188 0.73 21.74 -9.69
N HIS A 189 1.57 20.79 -9.29
CA HIS A 189 3.03 20.90 -9.44
C HIS A 189 3.70 19.55 -9.71
N VAL A 190 4.40 19.47 -10.84
CA VAL A 190 5.39 18.42 -11.12
C VAL A 190 6.76 19.08 -11.23
N THR A 191 7.70 18.73 -10.34
CA THR A 191 9.03 19.38 -10.34
C THR A 191 9.91 18.77 -11.43
N THR A 192 10.10 17.46 -11.45
CA THR A 192 11.04 16.78 -12.34
C THR A 192 10.38 15.60 -13.04
N LEU A 193 10.43 15.58 -14.38
CA LEU A 193 10.02 14.47 -15.23
C LEU A 193 11.22 14.00 -16.08
N LEU A 194 11.62 12.74 -15.92
CA LEU A 194 12.77 12.11 -16.59
C LEU A 194 12.34 10.83 -17.31
N ASP A 195 12.82 10.61 -18.53
CA ASP A 195 12.72 9.34 -19.26
C ASP A 195 11.28 8.78 -19.38
N ALA A 196 10.30 9.67 -19.60
CA ALA A 196 8.92 9.27 -19.81
C ALA A 196 8.64 8.99 -21.31
N SER A 197 8.01 7.85 -21.59
CA SER A 197 7.65 7.42 -22.94
C SER A 197 6.12 7.30 -23.09
N HIS A 198 5.57 7.80 -24.20
CA HIS A 198 4.17 7.63 -24.67
C HIS A 198 3.07 8.57 -24.12
N ARG A 199 1.94 8.54 -24.87
CA ARG A 199 0.72 9.37 -24.86
C ARG A 199 0.25 9.77 -23.46
N ASN A 200 0.43 11.03 -23.13
CA ASN A 200 -0.16 11.65 -21.95
C ASN A 200 -1.29 12.58 -22.41
N THR A 201 -2.50 12.39 -21.87
CA THR A 201 -3.52 13.44 -21.91
C THR A 201 -3.44 14.21 -20.60
N LEU A 202 -3.12 15.50 -20.71
CA LEU A 202 -2.90 16.39 -19.57
C LEU A 202 -4.02 17.42 -19.52
N HIS A 203 -4.87 17.34 -18.50
CA HIS A 203 -5.89 18.35 -18.22
C HIS A 203 -5.52 19.10 -16.95
N ASP A 204 -5.53 20.43 -17.02
CA ASP A 204 -5.38 21.35 -15.89
C ASP A 204 -4.12 21.20 -15.03
N ALA A 205 -2.99 20.84 -15.67
CA ALA A 205 -1.70 20.88 -15.01
C ALA A 205 -1.12 22.29 -14.98
N ARG A 206 -0.86 22.81 -13.78
CA ARG A 206 -0.47 24.23 -13.64
C ARG A 206 1.00 24.50 -13.90
N ARG A 207 1.92 23.61 -13.48
CA ARG A 207 3.37 23.82 -13.56
C ARG A 207 4.19 22.53 -13.67
N ILE A 208 5.03 22.43 -14.71
CA ILE A 208 6.12 21.46 -14.84
C ILE A 208 7.44 22.25 -14.85
N THR A 209 8.43 21.90 -14.01
CA THR A 209 9.66 22.71 -13.85
C THR A 209 10.82 22.20 -14.71
N THR A 210 11.06 20.89 -14.73
CA THR A 210 12.17 20.27 -15.45
C THR A 210 11.70 19.06 -16.24
N LEU A 211 12.09 19.00 -17.52
CA LEU A 211 11.74 17.95 -18.47
C LEU A 211 13.01 17.52 -19.22
N ARG A 212 13.33 16.22 -19.22
CA ARG A 212 14.52 15.68 -19.90
C ARG A 212 14.22 14.31 -20.54
N ASP A 213 14.69 14.11 -21.76
CA ASP A 213 14.66 12.83 -22.50
C ASP A 213 13.26 12.19 -22.61
N THR A 214 12.30 12.95 -23.13
CA THR A 214 10.88 12.56 -23.21
C THR A 214 10.39 12.58 -24.66
N ARG A 215 9.75 11.49 -25.11
CA ARG A 215 9.12 11.39 -26.45
C ARG A 215 7.64 11.74 -26.34
N HIS A 216 7.26 12.92 -26.83
CA HIS A 216 5.93 13.50 -26.63
C HIS A 216 5.01 13.36 -27.85
N ASN A 217 3.76 12.98 -27.60
CA ASN A 217 2.60 13.34 -28.42
C ASN A 217 1.64 14.08 -27.48
N TYR A 218 1.67 15.41 -27.49
CA TYR A 218 0.70 16.22 -26.73
C TYR A 218 -0.60 16.31 -27.53
N ILE A 219 -1.72 16.04 -26.87
CA ILE A 219 -3.03 16.54 -27.29
C ILE A 219 -3.52 17.35 -26.09
N THR A 220 -3.53 18.68 -26.23
CA THR A 220 -4.23 19.61 -25.32
C THR A 220 -5.72 19.41 -25.43
#